data_AF-A0A661FMZ2-F1
#
_entry.id   AF-A0A661FMZ2-F1
#
_cell.length_a   1.000
_cell.length_b   1.000
_cell.length_c   1.000
_cell.angle_alpha   90.00
_cell.angle_beta   90.00
_cell.angle_gamma   90.00
#
_symmetry.space_group_name_H-M   'P 1'
#
loop_
_entity.id
_entity.type
_entity.pdbx_description
1 polymer ?
#
loop_
_entity_poly.entity_id
_entity_poly.type
_entity_poly.pdbx_seq_one_letter_code
_entity_poly.pdbx_strand_id
1 'polypeptide(L)'
;PSHCGWHPPSRADIVRQMADYAERQLAGGARLHHIARHMLGLFAGQPAARRWRRYISEQGQLPGAGPEVLLKSLRVFDVAA
;
A
#
# COMPACT_ATOMS: atom_id res chain seq x y z
N PRO A 1 -1.25 -29.91 -22.33
CA PRO A 1 -1.93 -29.51 -21.07
C PRO A 1 -1.37 -28.15 -20.60
N SER A 2 -2.00 -27.07 -21.03
CA SER A 2 -1.57 -25.70 -20.72
C SER A 2 -2.22 -25.25 -19.41
N HIS A 3 -1.50 -25.36 -18.29
CA HIS A 3 -1.87 -24.64 -17.08
C HIS A 3 -1.47 -23.17 -17.31
N CYS A 4 -2.44 -22.26 -17.39
CA CYS A 4 -2.14 -20.82 -17.30
C CYS A 4 -1.50 -20.55 -15.94
N GLY A 5 -0.20 -20.21 -15.93
CA GLY A 5 0.61 -19.97 -14.73
C GLY A 5 0.32 -18.65 -14.00
N TRP A 6 -0.96 -18.23 -13.95
CA TRP A 6 -1.33 -17.01 -13.25
C TRP A 6 -1.25 -17.22 -11.74
N HIS A 7 -0.41 -16.40 -11.09
CA HIS A 7 -0.31 -16.32 -9.65
C HIS A 7 -0.76 -14.93 -9.21
N PRO A 8 -1.67 -14.82 -8.23
CA PRO A 8 -2.06 -13.52 -7.70
C PRO A 8 -0.83 -12.84 -7.06
N PRO A 9 -0.68 -11.51 -7.22
CA PRO A 9 0.43 -10.78 -6.62
C PRO A 9 0.37 -10.86 -5.10
N SER A 10 1.55 -10.85 -4.46
CA SER A 10 1.59 -10.73 -3.00
C SER A 10 1.09 -9.35 -2.56
N ARG A 11 0.67 -9.21 -1.30
CA ARG A 11 0.29 -7.90 -0.74
C ARG A 11 1.45 -6.91 -0.81
N ALA A 12 2.68 -7.37 -0.63
CA ALA A 12 3.88 -6.54 -0.75
C ALA A 12 4.05 -6.02 -2.18
N ASP A 13 3.81 -6.86 -3.19
CA ASP A 13 3.87 -6.44 -4.60
C ASP A 13 2.80 -5.42 -4.93
N ILE A 14 1.57 -5.61 -4.42
CA ILE A 14 0.50 -4.61 -4.56
C ILE A 14 0.93 -3.28 -3.94
N VAL A 15 1.53 -3.28 -2.74
CA VAL A 15 2.01 -2.04 -2.11
C VAL A 15 3.09 -1.35 -2.94
N ARG A 16 4.05 -2.10 -3.50
CA ARG A 16 5.11 -1.53 -4.37
C ARG A 16 4.50 -0.92 -5.63
N GLN A 17 3.63 -1.65 -6.32
CA GLN A 17 2.94 -1.15 -7.52
C GLN A 17 2.10 0.11 -7.21
N MET A 18 1.45 0.14 -6.06
CA MET A 18 0.69 1.31 -5.61
C MET A 18 1.57 2.49 -5.20
N ALA A 19 2.81 2.26 -4.75
CA ALA A 19 3.77 3.32 -4.51
C ALA A 19 4.18 3.99 -5.82
N ASP A 20 4.53 3.21 -6.86
CA ASP A 20 4.86 3.74 -8.18
C ASP A 20 3.67 4.49 -8.80
N TYR A 21 2.45 3.96 -8.62
CA TYR A 21 1.24 4.66 -9.04
C TYR A 21 1.06 5.98 -8.28
N ALA A 22 1.22 5.98 -6.96
CA ALA A 22 1.11 7.19 -6.15
C ALA A 22 2.12 8.24 -6.59
N GLU A 23 3.36 7.86 -6.89
CA GLU A 23 4.39 8.79 -7.38
C GLU A 23 3.91 9.56 -8.62
N ARG A 24 3.41 8.83 -9.62
CA ARG A 24 2.87 9.43 -10.86
C ARG A 24 1.67 10.34 -10.60
N GLN A 25 0.77 9.95 -9.70
CA GLN A 25 -0.41 10.76 -9.38
C GLN A 25 -0.06 12.03 -8.59
N LEU A 26 0.90 11.93 -7.67
CA LEU A 26 1.37 13.05 -6.86
C LEU A 26 2.10 14.09 -7.70
N ALA A 27 2.85 13.66 -8.73
CA ALA A 27 3.42 14.57 -9.73
C ALA A 27 2.33 15.38 -10.48
N GLY A 28 1.12 14.83 -10.60
CA GLY A 28 -0.07 15.52 -11.12
C GLY A 28 -0.87 16.33 -10.09
N GLY A 29 -0.36 16.49 -8.86
CA GLY A 29 -1.01 17.26 -7.79
C GLY A 29 -2.02 16.47 -6.94
N ALA A 30 -2.15 15.15 -7.14
CA ALA A 30 -2.98 14.32 -6.27
C ALA A 30 -2.40 14.25 -4.85
N ARG A 31 -3.28 14.05 -3.86
CA ARG A 31 -2.88 13.81 -2.47
C ARG A 31 -2.81 12.31 -2.21
N LEU A 32 -1.80 11.85 -1.49
CA LEU A 32 -1.63 10.42 -1.17
C LEU A 32 -2.86 9.81 -0.50
N HIS A 33 -3.51 10.54 0.42
CA HIS A 33 -4.71 10.07 1.11
C HIS A 33 -5.82 9.60 0.15
N HIS A 34 -5.98 10.25 -1.00
CA HIS A 34 -7.01 9.88 -1.99
C HIS A 34 -6.76 8.48 -2.57
N ILE A 35 -5.51 8.05 -2.63
CA ILE A 35 -5.10 6.73 -3.11
C ILE A 35 -5.11 5.74 -1.94
N ALA A 36 -4.42 6.10 -0.86
CA ALA A 36 -4.13 5.21 0.26
C ALA A 36 -5.40 4.76 1.01
N ARG A 37 -6.47 5.59 1.04
CA ARG A 37 -7.77 5.21 1.63
C ARG A 37 -8.38 3.95 1.01
N HIS A 38 -8.12 3.69 -0.28
CA HIS A 38 -8.64 2.51 -0.97
C HIS A 38 -7.85 1.25 -0.64
N MET A 39 -6.62 1.42 -0.15
CA MET A 39 -5.79 0.30 0.23
C MET A 39 -6.20 -0.24 1.61
N LEU A 40 -7.02 0.47 2.41
CA LEU A 40 -7.28 0.18 3.84
C LEU A 40 -7.78 -1.26 4.15
N GLY A 41 -8.24 -2.01 3.15
CA GLY A 41 -8.62 -3.41 3.28
C GLY A 41 -7.52 -4.44 2.95
N LEU A 42 -6.37 -4.02 2.41
CA LEU A 42 -5.39 -4.91 1.78
C LEU A 42 -4.88 -6.02 2.71
N PHE A 43 -4.68 -5.69 3.99
CA PHE A 43 -4.21 -6.63 5.01
C PHE A 43 -5.35 -7.15 5.92
N ALA A 44 -6.60 -7.11 5.50
CA ALA A 44 -7.70 -7.68 6.28
C ALA A 44 -7.42 -9.14 6.67
N GLY A 45 -7.73 -9.49 7.93
CA GLY A 45 -7.49 -10.82 8.49
C GLY A 45 -6.06 -11.10 8.96
N GLN A 46 -5.10 -10.18 8.78
CA GLN A 46 -3.72 -10.37 9.21
C GLN A 46 -3.48 -9.92 10.67
N PRO A 47 -2.55 -10.54 11.43
CA PRO A 47 -2.20 -10.15 12.81
C PRO A 47 -1.76 -8.69 13.00
N ALA A 48 -1.44 -7.98 11.91
CA ALA A 48 -1.03 -6.57 11.92
C ALA A 48 -2.04 -5.62 11.23
N ALA A 49 -3.19 -6.11 10.78
CA ALA A 49 -4.14 -5.36 9.94
C ALA A 49 -4.55 -4.01 10.55
N ARG A 50 -4.85 -4.00 11.86
CA ARG A 50 -5.27 -2.78 12.57
C ARG A 50 -4.14 -1.74 12.62
N ARG A 51 -2.90 -2.17 12.89
CA ARG A 51 -1.76 -1.25 12.93
C ARG A 51 -1.46 -0.71 11.53
N TRP A 52 -1.56 -1.56 10.50
CA TRP A 52 -1.40 -1.15 9.10
C TRP A 52 -2.43 -0.10 8.69
N ARG A 53 -3.72 -0.31 8.99
CA ARG A 53 -4.77 0.70 8.74
C ARG A 53 -4.48 2.01 9.45
N ARG A 54 -4.09 1.97 10.73
CA ARG A 54 -3.78 3.16 11.51
C ARG A 54 -2.64 3.96 10.88
N TYR A 55 -1.52 3.30 10.57
CA TYR A 55 -0.36 3.92 9.96
C TYR A 55 -0.68 4.58 8.61
N ILE A 56 -1.40 3.87 7.73
CA ILE A 56 -1.77 4.43 6.42
C ILE A 56 -2.70 5.62 6.55
N SER A 57 -3.69 5.56 7.45
CA SER A 57 -4.59 6.70 7.69
C SER A 57 -3.85 7.90 8.25
N GLU A 58 -3.04 7.72 9.29
CA GLU A 58 -2.33 8.82 9.95
C GLU A 58 -1.26 9.43 9.03
N GLN A 59 -0.39 8.60 8.45
CA GLN A 59 0.73 9.08 7.62
C GLN A 59 0.27 9.55 6.24
N GLY A 60 -0.74 8.91 5.66
CA GLY A 60 -1.26 9.28 4.35
C GLY A 60 -2.02 10.60 4.31
N GLN A 61 -2.51 11.09 5.47
CA GLN A 61 -3.20 12.38 5.58
C GLN A 61 -2.26 13.57 5.75
N LEU A 62 -0.99 13.34 6.09
CA LEU A 62 -0.03 14.42 6.34
C LEU A 62 0.18 15.28 5.07
N PRO A 63 0.35 16.60 5.22
CA PRO A 63 0.83 17.45 4.12
C PRO A 63 2.17 16.92 3.60
N GLY A 64 2.30 16.78 2.27
CA GLY A 64 3.52 16.27 1.65
C GLY A 64 3.74 14.76 1.80
N ALA A 65 2.76 13.99 2.29
CA ALA A 65 2.86 12.54 2.32
C ALA A 65 3.09 11.97 0.91
N GLY A 66 4.20 11.24 0.73
CA GLY A 66 4.61 10.67 -0.55
C GLY A 66 4.56 9.13 -0.61
N PRO A 67 4.97 8.55 -1.75
CA PRO A 67 4.97 7.10 -1.98
C PRO A 67 5.74 6.31 -0.92
N GLU A 68 6.73 6.93 -0.29
CA GLU A 68 7.53 6.36 0.79
C GLU A 68 6.70 5.92 2.00
N VAL A 69 5.52 6.51 2.23
CA VAL A 69 4.60 6.04 3.28
C VAL A 69 4.14 4.60 2.97
N LEU A 70 3.80 4.30 1.72
CA LEU A 70 3.39 2.95 1.32
C LEU A 70 4.55 1.97 1.50
N LEU A 71 5.75 2.34 1.05
CA LEU A 71 6.94 1.49 1.16
C LEU A 71 7.36 1.26 2.63
N LYS A 72 7.29 2.30 3.47
CA LYS A 72 7.59 2.18 4.91
C LYS A 72 6.60 1.27 5.62
N SER A 73 5.34 1.21 5.18
CA SER A 73 4.36 0.28 5.75
C SER A 73 4.86 -1.17 5.71
N LEU A 74 5.52 -1.61 4.63
CA LEU A 74 6.04 -2.98 4.52
C LEU A 74 7.05 -3.33 5.63
N ARG A 75 7.81 -2.36 6.13
CA ARG A 75 8.78 -2.56 7.22
C ARG A 75 8.11 -2.60 8.58
N VAL A 76 7.14 -1.72 8.83
CA VAL A 76 6.47 -1.58 10.13
C VAL A 76 5.59 -2.80 10.45
N PHE A 77 5.09 -3.47 9.42
CA PHE A 77 4.17 -4.61 9.59
C PHE A 77 4.82 -5.97 9.39
N ASP A 78 6.14 -6.02 9.19
CA ASP A 78 6.98 -7.19 8.88
C ASP A 78 6.12 -8.37 8.44
N VAL A 79 5.53 -8.19 7.26
CA VAL A 79 4.68 -9.20 6.66
C VAL A 79 5.63 -10.17 5.98
N ALA A 80 6.36 -10.93 6.80
CA ALA A 80 6.90 -12.20 6.36
C ALA A 80 5.70 -12.97 5.78
N ALA A 81 5.83 -13.25 4.49
CA ALA A 81 4.79 -13.81 3.63
C ALA A 81 4.17 -15.08 4.20
#